data_AF-A0A132GQB7-F1
#
_entry.id   AF-A0A132GQB7-F1
#
_cell.length_a   1.000
_cell.length_b   1.000
_cell.length_c   1.000
_cell.angle_alpha   90.00
_cell.angle_beta   90.00
_cell.angle_gamma   90.00
#
_symmetry.space_group_name_H-M   'P 1'
#
loop_
_entity.id
_entity.type
_entity.pdbx_description
1 polymer ?
#
loop_
_entity_poly.entity_id
_entity_poly.type
_entity_poly.pdbx_seq_one_letter_code
_entity_poly.pdbx_strand_id
1 'polypeptide(L)'
;MRKKKILMMLALLCAVVQGAWAQNFDVWDGVTQVTPWYCDNLHSYKGHKNTIVVRSAVEFAWLMKNWHNNTALVGEGANGISSCHFTPANTNIFLDVDIDMTIADWQPFDEYSGTFEGDGHTIKIRIPESVTANYQGLFKEINQNGRVTNLHVDADIHCGGSRLVGGIAGENDGTIGNCWVSGLVQSDWKESGSAYTAKVGGICGQNNGTVQYCCVTANVQNDDADVGGLVGCNDGTLQHCTFYGERSSTHDQASIYSGNSANWENCYGVFNQGEYDAASGKDLYRYAIKYPYTCTVKTEGTGTIRTKSADEYDVPGVQPSATFTLNVTSGSMHSYTITDADGNDVALQGHADDWSSFWFVMPKRDVTATVDFWGDWPKQGEGTEASPYLISSAD
;
A
#
# COMPACT_ATOMS: atom_id res chain seq x y z
N MET A 1 -5.29 31.41 -39.91
CA MET A 1 -3.86 31.33 -39.49
C MET A 1 -3.61 31.59 -38.00
N ARG A 2 -4.34 32.48 -37.30
CA ARG A 2 -4.14 32.75 -35.85
C ARG A 2 -4.50 31.58 -34.90
N LYS A 3 -5.54 30.79 -35.18
CA LYS A 3 -5.93 29.64 -34.32
C LYS A 3 -4.91 28.49 -34.31
N LYS A 4 -4.21 28.22 -35.43
CA LYS A 4 -3.16 27.18 -35.49
C LYS A 4 -1.90 27.56 -34.68
N LYS A 5 -1.55 28.85 -34.59
CA LYS A 5 -0.40 29.32 -33.80
C LYS A 5 -0.64 29.24 -32.28
N ILE A 6 -1.87 29.46 -31.83
CA ILE A 6 -2.24 29.34 -30.40
C ILE A 6 -2.26 27.87 -29.97
N LEU A 7 -2.78 26.96 -30.81
CA LEU A 7 -2.79 25.52 -30.51
C LEU A 7 -1.36 24.93 -30.47
N MET A 8 -0.47 25.43 -31.33
CA MET A 8 0.94 24.99 -31.37
C MET A 8 1.77 25.58 -30.21
N MET A 9 1.44 26.78 -29.71
CA MET A 9 2.02 27.33 -28.47
C MET A 9 1.48 26.65 -27.21
N LEU A 10 0.20 26.23 -27.17
CA LEU A 10 -0.34 25.43 -26.06
C LEU A 10 0.25 24.02 -26.02
N ALA A 11 0.45 23.38 -27.18
CA ALA A 11 1.13 22.08 -27.26
C ALA A 11 2.61 22.19 -26.87
N LEU A 12 3.29 23.30 -27.22
CA LEU A 12 4.65 23.57 -26.72
C LEU A 12 4.68 23.89 -25.23
N LEU A 13 3.67 24.56 -24.67
CA LEU A 13 3.59 24.80 -23.22
C LEU A 13 3.31 23.48 -22.46
N CYS A 14 2.45 22.61 -22.98
CA CYS A 14 2.25 21.26 -22.41
C CYS A 14 3.54 20.41 -22.50
N ALA A 15 4.28 20.49 -23.61
CA ALA A 15 5.56 19.77 -23.75
C ALA A 15 6.69 20.36 -22.89
N VAL A 16 6.65 21.66 -22.55
CA VAL A 16 7.62 22.31 -21.65
C VAL A 16 7.24 22.09 -20.17
N VAL A 17 5.97 21.85 -19.85
CA VAL A 17 5.54 21.43 -18.50
C VAL A 17 5.76 19.92 -18.26
N GLN A 18 5.91 19.12 -19.33
CA GLN A 18 6.44 17.74 -19.24
C GLN A 18 7.96 17.68 -19.01
N GLY A 19 8.63 18.83 -18.92
CA GLY A 19 10.01 18.94 -18.50
C GLY A 19 10.16 18.93 -16.97
N ALA A 20 10.41 17.75 -16.42
CA ALA A 20 11.25 17.52 -15.24
C ALA A 20 10.76 18.00 -13.86
N TRP A 21 9.81 17.26 -13.30
CA TRP A 21 10.09 16.57 -12.03
C TRP A 21 10.07 15.07 -12.31
N ALA A 22 11.06 14.59 -13.09
CA ALA A 22 11.29 13.16 -13.13
C ALA A 22 11.67 12.74 -11.71
N GLN A 23 10.96 11.76 -11.13
CA GLN A 23 11.51 11.00 -10.02
C GLN A 23 12.91 10.55 -10.49
N ASN A 24 13.96 11.05 -9.85
CA ASN A 24 15.33 10.73 -10.24
C ASN A 24 15.65 9.35 -9.68
N PHE A 25 15.22 8.31 -10.40
CA PHE A 25 15.62 6.94 -10.11
C PHE A 25 17.13 6.82 -10.26
N ASP A 26 17.78 6.21 -9.28
CA ASP A 26 19.10 5.66 -9.50
C ASP A 26 18.95 4.36 -10.30
N VAL A 27 19.54 4.32 -11.49
CA VAL A 27 19.38 3.21 -12.44
C VAL A 27 20.60 2.32 -12.35
N TRP A 28 20.40 1.05 -12.02
CA TRP A 28 21.50 0.09 -12.03
C TRP A 28 22.01 -0.11 -13.45
N ASP A 29 23.33 -0.15 -13.67
CA ASP A 29 23.92 -0.36 -15.01
C ASP A 29 23.94 -1.84 -15.47
N GLY A 30 23.36 -2.75 -14.66
CA GLY A 30 23.32 -4.19 -14.90
C GLY A 30 24.61 -4.95 -14.55
N VAL A 31 25.69 -4.24 -14.16
CA VAL A 31 27.01 -4.84 -13.95
C VAL A 31 27.62 -4.46 -12.59
N THR A 32 27.71 -3.16 -12.32
CA THR A 32 28.40 -2.57 -11.17
C THR A 32 27.71 -2.91 -9.87
N GLN A 33 28.49 -3.31 -8.86
CA GLN A 33 27.99 -3.63 -7.54
C GLN A 33 28.91 -3.01 -6.50
N VAL A 34 28.34 -2.40 -5.48
CA VAL A 34 29.06 -1.79 -4.36
C VAL A 34 28.48 -2.32 -3.07
N THR A 35 29.33 -2.63 -2.09
CA THR A 35 28.86 -3.04 -0.77
C THR A 35 28.10 -1.89 -0.10
N PRO A 36 26.87 -2.09 0.36
CA PRO A 36 26.12 -1.03 1.04
C PRO A 36 26.70 -0.73 2.41
N TRP A 37 26.31 0.43 2.95
CA TRP A 37 26.55 0.74 4.35
C TRP A 37 25.78 -0.21 5.27
N TYR A 38 26.46 -0.67 6.33
CA TYR A 38 25.90 -1.61 7.31
C TYR A 38 26.10 -1.10 8.74
N CYS A 39 25.01 -1.06 9.49
CA CYS A 39 24.96 -0.85 10.92
C CYS A 39 24.97 -2.21 11.64
N ASP A 40 25.99 -2.46 12.44
CA ASP A 40 26.16 -3.70 13.20
C ASP A 40 25.22 -3.82 14.41
N ASN A 41 25.47 -4.82 15.26
CA ASN A 41 24.73 -5.04 16.51
C ASN A 41 25.07 -4.04 17.63
N LEU A 42 26.11 -3.22 17.44
CA LEU A 42 26.60 -2.27 18.44
C LEU A 42 25.97 -0.89 18.25
N HIS A 43 25.59 -0.54 17.02
CA HIS A 43 24.98 0.72 16.67
C HIS A 43 23.52 0.53 16.23
N SER A 44 22.74 1.62 16.15
CA SER A 44 21.40 1.56 15.57
C SER A 44 21.18 2.63 14.51
N TYR A 45 20.41 2.28 13.48
CA TYR A 45 19.89 3.18 12.45
C TYR A 45 18.37 3.27 12.61
N LYS A 46 17.83 4.49 12.81
CA LYS A 46 16.41 4.73 13.12
C LYS A 46 15.86 3.80 14.24
N GLY A 47 16.71 3.43 15.20
CA GLY A 47 16.34 2.52 16.30
C GLY A 47 16.54 1.02 16.01
N HIS A 48 16.91 0.63 14.79
CA HIS A 48 17.14 -0.75 14.38
C HIS A 48 18.62 -1.12 14.39
N LYS A 49 18.94 -2.33 14.84
CA LYS A 49 20.28 -2.94 14.74
C LYS A 49 20.35 -3.85 13.51
N ASN A 50 21.56 -4.30 13.14
CA ASN A 50 21.77 -5.16 11.96
C ASN A 50 21.07 -4.61 10.72
N THR A 51 21.39 -3.36 10.38
CA THR A 51 20.62 -2.59 9.41
C THR A 51 21.50 -2.22 8.23
N ILE A 52 21.03 -2.57 7.04
CA ILE A 52 21.61 -2.13 5.77
C ILE A 52 20.83 -0.91 5.30
N VAL A 53 21.53 0.13 4.86
CA VAL A 53 20.89 1.30 4.23
C VAL A 53 21.34 1.36 2.78
N VAL A 54 20.38 1.27 1.88
CA VAL A 54 20.57 1.28 0.43
C VAL A 54 20.40 2.71 -0.05
N ARG A 55 21.47 3.27 -0.61
CA ARG A 55 21.55 4.65 -1.12
C ARG A 55 21.81 4.71 -2.62
N SER A 56 21.98 3.57 -3.27
CA SER A 56 22.15 3.47 -4.71
C SER A 56 21.67 2.14 -5.28
N ALA A 57 21.38 2.11 -6.57
CA ALA A 57 20.96 0.91 -7.29
C ALA A 57 22.09 -0.14 -7.37
N VAL A 58 23.34 0.29 -7.43
CA VAL A 58 24.52 -0.61 -7.40
C VAL A 58 24.70 -1.29 -6.04
N GLU A 59 24.28 -0.64 -4.95
CA GLU A 59 24.24 -1.24 -3.61
C GLU A 59 23.11 -2.26 -3.49
N PHE A 60 21.95 -1.96 -4.05
CA PHE A 60 20.83 -2.89 -4.11
C PHE A 60 21.14 -4.13 -4.95
N ALA A 61 21.78 -3.94 -6.10
CA ALA A 61 22.26 -5.02 -6.96
C ALA A 61 23.25 -5.94 -6.22
N TRP A 62 24.14 -5.37 -5.42
CA TRP A 62 25.06 -6.15 -4.59
C TRP A 62 24.28 -7.03 -3.61
N LEU A 63 23.24 -6.50 -2.96
CA LEU A 63 22.42 -7.25 -2.02
C LEU A 63 21.74 -8.45 -2.66
N MET A 64 21.03 -8.23 -3.78
CA MET A 64 20.29 -9.31 -4.45
C MET A 64 21.22 -10.46 -4.85
N LYS A 65 22.39 -10.16 -5.42
CA LYS A 65 23.34 -11.21 -5.87
C LYS A 65 24.03 -11.95 -4.72
N ASN A 66 24.19 -11.33 -3.56
CA ASN A 66 24.91 -11.92 -2.43
C ASN A 66 24.00 -12.47 -1.33
N TRP A 67 22.68 -12.26 -1.43
CA TRP A 67 21.69 -12.73 -0.45
C TRP A 67 21.78 -14.25 -0.21
N HIS A 68 21.99 -15.03 -1.28
CA HIS A 68 21.97 -16.49 -1.29
C HIS A 68 23.19 -17.16 -0.63
N ASN A 69 24.29 -16.44 -0.44
CA ASN A 69 25.59 -17.06 -0.24
C ASN A 69 26.01 -17.16 1.24
N ASN A 70 25.15 -16.78 2.19
CA ASN A 70 25.53 -16.59 3.60
C ASN A 70 26.86 -15.81 3.73
N THR A 71 27.10 -14.90 2.77
CA THR A 71 28.41 -14.28 2.55
C THR A 71 28.60 -13.21 3.61
N ALA A 72 29.69 -13.33 4.35
CA ALA A 72 30.08 -12.29 5.29
C ALA A 72 30.29 -10.96 4.54
N LEU A 73 29.61 -9.90 4.97
CA LEU A 73 29.94 -8.53 4.57
C LEU A 73 31.33 -8.19 5.10
N VAL A 74 32.22 -7.70 4.23
CA VAL A 74 33.34 -6.86 4.68
C VAL A 74 32.94 -5.42 4.38
N GLY A 75 32.03 -4.89 5.20
CA GLY A 75 31.62 -3.49 5.14
C GLY A 75 32.50 -2.64 6.06
N GLU A 76 32.85 -1.43 5.63
CA GLU A 76 33.38 -0.42 6.54
C GLU A 76 32.27 -0.01 7.52
N GLY A 77 32.35 -0.52 8.75
CA GLY A 77 31.62 0.07 9.86
C GLY A 77 32.04 1.54 10.03
N ALA A 78 31.19 2.35 10.67
CA ALA A 78 31.35 3.80 10.84
C ALA A 78 32.70 4.29 11.43
N ASN A 79 33.59 3.39 11.86
CA ASN A 79 34.89 3.70 12.48
C ASN A 79 36.08 2.91 11.88
N GLY A 80 35.96 2.38 10.66
CA GLY A 80 37.01 1.59 10.02
C GLY A 80 36.79 0.09 10.10
N ILE A 81 37.37 -0.60 9.12
CA ILE A 81 37.18 -2.00 8.75
C ILE A 81 37.09 -2.91 10.00
N SER A 82 35.87 -3.31 10.32
CA SER A 82 35.58 -4.39 11.28
C SER A 82 34.76 -5.42 10.51
N SER A 83 35.21 -6.66 10.47
CA SER A 83 34.50 -7.75 9.78
C SER A 83 33.11 -7.93 10.43
N CYS A 84 32.08 -7.43 9.79
CA CYS A 84 30.71 -7.51 10.28
C CYS A 84 30.03 -8.74 9.67
N HIS A 85 29.63 -9.72 10.48
CA HIS A 85 28.94 -10.90 9.96
C HIS A 85 27.46 -10.59 9.70
N PHE A 86 27.12 -10.43 8.42
CA PHE A 86 25.74 -10.44 7.94
C PHE A 86 25.11 -11.82 8.14
N THR A 87 23.89 -11.85 8.67
CA THR A 87 23.01 -13.03 8.63
C THR A 87 21.70 -12.64 7.96
N PRO A 88 21.39 -13.18 6.76
CA PRO A 88 20.21 -12.79 5.99
C PRO A 88 18.91 -12.86 6.79
N ALA A 89 18.77 -13.87 7.65
CA ALA A 89 17.57 -14.11 8.42
C ALA A 89 17.21 -12.99 9.42
N ASN A 90 18.16 -12.15 9.85
CA ASN A 90 17.92 -11.14 10.91
C ASN A 90 18.33 -9.72 10.50
N THR A 91 18.50 -9.48 9.19
CA THR A 91 19.00 -8.19 8.70
C THR A 91 17.87 -7.30 8.22
N ASN A 92 17.80 -6.09 8.76
CA ASN A 92 16.87 -5.06 8.32
C ASN A 92 17.47 -4.30 7.14
N ILE A 93 16.63 -3.90 6.18
CA ILE A 93 17.02 -3.13 5.00
C ILE A 93 16.18 -1.86 4.99
N PHE A 94 16.82 -0.71 4.79
CA PHE A 94 16.15 0.58 4.62
C PHE A 94 16.55 1.17 3.27
N LEU A 95 15.58 1.69 2.53
CA LEU A 95 15.84 2.48 1.33
C LEU A 95 15.97 3.96 1.69
N ASP A 96 16.88 4.65 1.00
CA ASP A 96 17.11 6.10 1.09
C ASP A 96 17.11 6.74 -0.33
N VAL A 97 16.71 5.96 -1.33
CA VAL A 97 16.71 6.34 -2.75
C VAL A 97 15.68 5.50 -3.52
N ASP A 98 15.13 6.09 -4.58
CA ASP A 98 14.33 5.36 -5.57
C ASP A 98 15.24 4.61 -6.54
N ILE A 99 14.92 3.34 -6.81
CA ILE A 99 15.82 2.40 -7.49
C ILE A 99 15.16 1.86 -8.75
N ASP A 100 15.92 1.81 -9.85
CA ASP A 100 15.50 1.15 -11.09
C ASP A 100 16.40 -0.05 -11.41
N MET A 101 15.80 -1.25 -11.37
CA MET A 101 16.45 -2.53 -11.63
C MET A 101 16.05 -3.14 -12.99
N THR A 102 15.40 -2.39 -13.88
CA THR A 102 14.75 -2.96 -15.07
C THR A 102 15.70 -3.42 -16.18
N ILE A 103 16.98 -3.02 -16.15
CA ILE A 103 17.89 -3.25 -17.27
C ILE A 103 18.74 -4.54 -17.17
N ALA A 104 18.49 -5.40 -16.19
CA ALA A 104 19.36 -6.52 -15.87
C ALA A 104 18.60 -7.84 -15.68
N ASP A 105 19.37 -8.95 -15.61
CA ASP A 105 18.82 -10.25 -15.29
C ASP A 105 18.22 -10.25 -13.89
N TRP A 106 16.93 -10.60 -13.81
CA TRP A 106 16.20 -10.63 -12.56
C TRP A 106 16.67 -11.76 -11.63
N GLN A 107 17.00 -11.40 -10.39
CA GLN A 107 17.18 -12.34 -9.29
C GLN A 107 16.41 -11.82 -8.08
N PRO A 108 15.33 -12.49 -7.67
CA PRO A 108 14.58 -12.09 -6.49
C PRO A 108 15.39 -12.38 -5.21
N PHE A 109 15.11 -11.65 -4.13
CA PHE A 109 15.53 -12.09 -2.80
C PHE A 109 14.95 -13.49 -2.53
N ASP A 110 15.73 -14.38 -1.93
CA ASP A 110 15.21 -15.65 -1.41
C ASP A 110 14.32 -15.40 -0.17
N GLU A 111 14.21 -16.40 0.70
CA GLU A 111 13.61 -16.28 2.03
C GLU A 111 14.08 -15.01 2.77
N TYR A 112 13.11 -14.20 3.17
CA TYR A 112 13.32 -12.95 3.90
C TYR A 112 12.64 -12.99 5.27
N SER A 113 13.43 -12.79 6.33
CA SER A 113 12.96 -12.84 7.72
C SER A 113 13.24 -11.56 8.52
N GLY A 114 13.84 -10.55 7.89
CA GLY A 114 14.11 -9.23 8.49
C GLY A 114 13.01 -8.21 8.25
N THR A 115 13.28 -6.93 8.54
CA THR A 115 12.41 -5.80 8.18
C THR A 115 12.96 -5.06 6.96
N PHE A 116 12.22 -5.08 5.86
CA PHE A 116 12.48 -4.27 4.67
C PHE A 116 11.60 -3.04 4.73
N GLU A 117 12.21 -1.89 4.98
CA GLU A 117 11.57 -0.60 5.13
C GLU A 117 11.85 0.26 3.89
N GLY A 118 10.81 0.47 3.09
CA GLY A 118 10.89 1.28 1.88
C GLY A 118 11.02 2.77 2.18
N ASP A 119 10.64 3.24 3.37
CA ASP A 119 10.71 4.66 3.78
C ASP A 119 10.02 5.62 2.78
N GLY A 120 9.03 5.11 2.04
CA GLY A 120 8.31 5.84 0.99
C GLY A 120 8.97 5.81 -0.39
N HIS A 121 10.07 5.08 -0.57
CA HIS A 121 10.76 4.94 -1.85
C HIS A 121 10.11 3.93 -2.79
N THR A 122 10.46 4.07 -4.07
CA THR A 122 10.04 3.18 -5.16
C THR A 122 11.17 2.28 -5.63
N ILE A 123 10.87 1.00 -5.88
CA ILE A 123 11.72 0.11 -6.66
C ILE A 123 11.00 -0.27 -7.95
N LYS A 124 11.65 -0.04 -9.10
CA LYS A 124 11.23 -0.59 -10.39
C LYS A 124 11.87 -1.95 -10.61
N ILE A 125 11.06 -2.94 -10.94
CA ILE A 125 11.52 -4.30 -11.21
C ILE A 125 11.02 -4.77 -12.56
N ARG A 126 11.84 -5.57 -13.26
CA ARG A 126 11.45 -6.26 -14.48
C ARG A 126 11.72 -7.75 -14.34
N ILE A 127 10.69 -8.57 -14.52
CA ILE A 127 10.79 -10.04 -14.54
C ILE A 127 10.33 -10.52 -15.92
N PRO A 128 11.25 -10.94 -16.81
CA PRO A 128 10.91 -11.27 -18.20
C PRO A 128 10.35 -12.69 -18.36
N GLU A 129 9.69 -12.93 -19.52
CA GLU A 129 9.00 -14.20 -19.87
C GLU A 129 9.92 -15.42 -19.78
N SER A 130 11.24 -15.24 -19.94
CA SER A 130 12.22 -16.31 -19.78
C SER A 130 12.28 -16.90 -18.36
N VAL A 131 11.72 -16.21 -17.36
CA VAL A 131 11.68 -16.69 -15.97
C VAL A 131 10.53 -17.69 -15.77
N THR A 132 10.89 -18.89 -15.30
CA THR A 132 9.96 -20.01 -15.07
C THR A 132 10.04 -20.59 -13.66
N ALA A 133 10.93 -20.06 -12.80
CA ALA A 133 11.04 -20.54 -11.42
C ALA A 133 9.76 -20.20 -10.64
N ASN A 134 9.34 -21.10 -9.74
CA ASN A 134 7.97 -21.11 -9.21
C ASN A 134 7.55 -19.85 -8.45
N TYR A 135 8.47 -19.19 -7.72
CA TYR A 135 8.16 -18.08 -6.82
C TYR A 135 8.79 -16.80 -7.36
N GLN A 136 7.96 -15.81 -7.68
CA GLN A 136 8.40 -14.56 -8.29
C GLN A 136 7.74 -13.34 -7.65
N GLY A 137 8.52 -12.27 -7.62
CA GLY A 137 8.26 -10.98 -7.00
C GLY A 137 9.59 -10.41 -6.52
N LEU A 138 9.59 -9.25 -5.86
CA LEU A 138 10.80 -8.72 -5.22
C LEU A 138 11.46 -9.78 -4.29
N PHE A 139 10.63 -10.51 -3.56
CA PHE A 139 11.00 -11.66 -2.72
C PHE A 139 10.40 -12.94 -3.29
N LYS A 140 11.11 -14.07 -3.19
CA LYS A 140 10.50 -15.39 -3.38
C LYS A 140 9.50 -15.67 -2.26
N GLU A 141 9.95 -15.45 -1.03
CA GLU A 141 9.21 -15.80 0.18
C GLU A 141 9.53 -14.82 1.30
N ILE A 142 8.49 -14.27 1.93
CA ILE A 142 8.60 -13.52 3.19
C ILE A 142 8.17 -14.47 4.30
N ASN A 143 9.13 -14.91 5.11
CA ASN A 143 8.91 -15.83 6.22
C ASN A 143 8.06 -15.19 7.34
N GLN A 144 7.61 -16.00 8.30
CA GLN A 144 6.77 -15.56 9.43
C GLN A 144 7.27 -14.35 10.23
N ASN A 145 8.59 -14.15 10.31
CA ASN A 145 9.19 -12.98 10.99
C ASN A 145 9.51 -11.82 10.04
N GLY A 146 9.43 -12.06 8.73
CA GLY A 146 9.70 -11.09 7.70
C GLY A 146 8.64 -10.00 7.64
N ARG A 147 9.09 -8.77 7.39
CA ARG A 147 8.24 -7.59 7.26
C ARG A 147 8.69 -6.79 6.03
N VAL A 148 7.74 -6.40 5.18
CA VAL A 148 7.97 -5.45 4.09
C VAL A 148 7.00 -4.29 4.25
N THR A 149 7.51 -3.08 4.45
CA THR A 149 6.71 -1.91 4.79
C THR A 149 7.07 -0.65 4.02
N ASN A 150 6.08 0.22 3.80
CA ASN A 150 6.21 1.56 3.19
C ASN A 150 6.97 1.58 1.86
N LEU A 151 6.73 0.57 1.02
CA LEU A 151 7.42 0.38 -0.26
C LEU A 151 6.43 0.53 -1.43
N HIS A 152 6.85 1.26 -2.45
CA HIS A 152 6.21 1.18 -3.77
C HIS A 152 7.04 0.28 -4.70
N VAL A 153 6.37 -0.67 -5.35
CA VAL A 153 6.94 -1.50 -6.41
C VAL A 153 6.25 -1.18 -7.73
N ASP A 154 7.02 -0.63 -8.66
CA ASP A 154 6.59 -0.47 -10.06
C ASP A 154 7.05 -1.71 -10.83
N ALA A 155 6.08 -2.57 -11.14
CA ALA A 155 6.30 -3.92 -11.60
C ALA A 155 6.13 -4.04 -13.13
N ASP A 156 7.16 -4.56 -13.80
CA ASP A 156 7.07 -5.08 -15.16
C ASP A 156 7.33 -6.59 -15.12
N ILE A 157 6.33 -7.33 -14.62
CA ILE A 157 6.41 -8.78 -14.40
C ILE A 157 5.60 -9.51 -15.46
N HIS A 158 6.29 -10.33 -16.25
CA HIS A 158 5.69 -11.28 -17.17
C HIS A 158 6.50 -12.57 -17.10
N CYS A 159 6.05 -13.55 -16.32
CA CYS A 159 6.74 -14.83 -16.15
C CYS A 159 6.21 -15.88 -17.14
N GLY A 160 7.07 -16.69 -17.77
CA GLY A 160 6.65 -17.69 -18.76
C GLY A 160 6.06 -18.98 -18.18
N GLY A 161 6.08 -19.15 -16.85
CA GLY A 161 5.58 -20.38 -16.22
C GLY A 161 5.71 -20.44 -14.71
N SER A 162 5.74 -19.30 -14.03
CA SER A 162 5.87 -19.24 -12.56
C SER A 162 4.52 -19.47 -11.89
N ARG A 163 4.52 -20.24 -10.80
CA ARG A 163 3.30 -20.66 -10.11
C ARG A 163 2.79 -19.64 -9.10
N LEU A 164 3.66 -19.08 -8.28
CA LEU A 164 3.31 -18.09 -7.27
C LEU A 164 3.97 -16.77 -7.65
N VAL A 165 3.16 -15.81 -8.07
CA VAL A 165 3.65 -14.55 -8.63
C VAL A 165 2.94 -13.38 -7.97
N GLY A 166 3.73 -12.41 -7.49
CA GLY A 166 3.22 -11.08 -7.18
C GLY A 166 4.29 -10.00 -7.29
N GLY A 167 3.89 -8.73 -7.20
CA GLY A 167 4.81 -7.60 -7.29
C GLY A 167 5.86 -7.61 -6.17
N ILE A 168 5.41 -7.89 -4.94
CA ILE A 168 6.27 -7.89 -3.75
C ILE A 168 6.80 -9.28 -3.45
N ALA A 169 5.95 -10.31 -3.45
CA ALA A 169 6.38 -11.65 -3.05
C ALA A 169 5.71 -12.77 -3.86
N GLY A 170 6.40 -13.90 -4.04
CA GLY A 170 5.76 -15.14 -4.47
C GLY A 170 4.83 -15.68 -3.37
N GLU A 171 5.39 -15.87 -2.18
CA GLU A 171 4.68 -16.33 -0.98
C GLU A 171 4.93 -15.40 0.22
N ASN A 172 3.90 -15.17 1.03
CA ASN A 172 3.97 -14.37 2.25
C ASN A 172 3.43 -15.15 3.45
N ASP A 173 4.33 -15.55 4.34
CA ASP A 173 4.03 -16.03 5.70
C ASP A 173 4.18 -14.93 6.76
N GLY A 174 4.85 -13.83 6.41
CA GLY A 174 5.13 -12.69 7.27
C GLY A 174 4.10 -11.56 7.15
N THR A 175 4.59 -10.31 7.18
CA THR A 175 3.75 -9.11 7.05
C THR A 175 4.16 -8.26 5.86
N ILE A 176 3.22 -7.98 4.96
CA ILE A 176 3.32 -6.93 3.97
C ILE A 176 2.37 -5.81 4.39
N GLY A 177 2.91 -4.64 4.70
CA GLY A 177 2.16 -3.55 5.32
C GLY A 177 2.40 -2.21 4.65
N ASN A 178 1.33 -1.51 4.28
CA ASN A 178 1.46 -0.16 3.70
C ASN A 178 2.37 -0.13 2.45
N CYS A 179 2.13 -1.05 1.53
CA CYS A 179 2.85 -1.11 0.27
C CYS A 179 1.93 -0.84 -0.92
N TRP A 180 2.51 -0.40 -2.03
CA TRP A 180 1.79 -0.16 -3.26
C TRP A 180 2.47 -0.92 -4.41
N VAL A 181 1.67 -1.56 -5.27
CA VAL A 181 2.15 -2.15 -6.53
C VAL A 181 1.43 -1.52 -7.73
N SER A 182 2.21 -1.06 -8.70
CA SER A 182 1.73 -0.54 -9.99
C SER A 182 2.35 -1.31 -11.17
N GLY A 183 1.89 -1.06 -12.40
CA GLY A 183 2.42 -1.69 -13.61
C GLY A 183 1.68 -2.96 -14.06
N LEU A 184 2.41 -4.05 -14.32
CA LEU A 184 1.91 -5.33 -14.82
C LEU A 184 2.44 -6.49 -13.96
N VAL A 185 1.53 -7.39 -13.56
CA VAL A 185 1.84 -8.67 -12.95
C VAL A 185 1.18 -9.79 -13.74
N GLN A 186 1.98 -10.51 -14.53
CA GLN A 186 1.52 -11.57 -15.40
C GLN A 186 2.33 -12.86 -15.24
N SER A 187 1.64 -13.99 -15.34
CA SER A 187 2.24 -15.31 -15.55
C SER A 187 1.55 -16.02 -16.70
N ASP A 188 2.30 -16.78 -17.49
CA ASP A 188 1.79 -17.65 -18.56
C ASP A 188 1.70 -19.12 -18.12
N TRP A 189 1.80 -19.39 -16.81
CA TRP A 189 1.60 -20.74 -16.28
C TRP A 189 0.23 -21.28 -16.71
N LYS A 190 0.22 -22.53 -17.19
CA LYS A 190 -0.97 -23.27 -17.58
C LYS A 190 -1.04 -24.59 -16.84
N GLU A 191 -2.24 -24.99 -16.46
CA GLU A 191 -2.49 -26.21 -15.74
C GLU A 191 -2.14 -27.41 -16.61
N SER A 192 -1.17 -28.22 -16.18
CA SER A 192 -0.82 -29.48 -16.84
C SER A 192 -1.49 -30.70 -16.17
N GLY A 193 -2.75 -30.55 -15.73
CA GLY A 193 -3.53 -31.62 -15.09
C GLY A 193 -3.07 -31.98 -13.66
N SER A 194 -2.68 -30.99 -12.86
CA SER A 194 -2.24 -31.15 -11.47
C SER A 194 -3.17 -30.42 -10.52
N ALA A 195 -3.40 -30.99 -9.33
CA ALA A 195 -4.24 -30.41 -8.27
C ALA A 195 -3.72 -29.09 -7.65
N TYR A 196 -2.73 -28.44 -8.29
CA TYR A 196 -2.16 -27.19 -7.84
C TYR A 196 -2.32 -26.12 -8.92
N THR A 197 -3.26 -25.21 -8.69
CA THR A 197 -3.43 -23.99 -9.48
C THR A 197 -2.24 -23.05 -9.24
N ALA A 198 -1.79 -22.35 -10.29
CA ALA A 198 -0.97 -21.16 -10.08
C ALA A 198 -1.78 -20.10 -9.33
N LYS A 199 -1.09 -19.20 -8.66
CA LYS A 199 -1.64 -18.14 -7.83
C LYS A 199 -0.93 -16.84 -8.20
N VAL A 200 -1.67 -15.92 -8.82
CA VAL A 200 -1.14 -14.65 -9.30
C VAL A 200 -1.89 -13.52 -8.60
N GLY A 201 -1.16 -12.68 -7.87
CA GLY A 201 -1.71 -11.55 -7.14
C GLY A 201 -0.90 -10.27 -7.37
N GLY A 202 -1.52 -9.10 -7.30
CA GLY A 202 -0.79 -7.84 -7.42
C GLY A 202 0.32 -7.68 -6.37
N ILE A 203 0.04 -8.06 -5.11
CA ILE A 203 0.99 -8.00 -3.99
C ILE A 203 1.78 -9.29 -3.88
N CYS A 204 1.07 -10.41 -3.70
CA CYS A 204 1.70 -11.73 -3.59
C CYS A 204 0.87 -12.85 -4.21
N GLY A 205 1.53 -13.91 -4.65
CA GLY A 205 0.86 -15.09 -5.20
C GLY A 205 0.07 -15.82 -4.13
N GLN A 206 0.71 -16.17 -3.02
CA GLN A 206 0.06 -16.81 -1.86
C GLN A 206 0.29 -15.99 -0.59
N ASN A 207 -0.78 -15.80 0.18
CA ASN A 207 -0.72 -15.18 1.50
C ASN A 207 -1.18 -16.17 2.58
N ASN A 208 -0.26 -16.59 3.44
CA ASN A 208 -0.54 -17.32 4.69
C ASN A 208 -0.38 -16.41 5.93
N GLY A 209 0.33 -15.28 5.76
CA GLY A 209 0.58 -14.28 6.79
C GLY A 209 -0.43 -13.14 6.79
N THR A 210 0.06 -11.90 6.86
CA THR A 210 -0.75 -10.68 6.87
C THR A 210 -0.40 -9.77 5.70
N VAL A 211 -1.43 -9.35 4.96
CA VAL A 211 -1.37 -8.25 3.99
C VAL A 211 -2.33 -7.16 4.46
N GLN A 212 -1.80 -5.96 4.73
CA GLN A 212 -2.62 -4.87 5.25
C GLN A 212 -2.21 -3.48 4.77
N TYR A 213 -3.20 -2.59 4.63
CA TYR A 213 -2.98 -1.21 4.21
C TYR A 213 -2.33 -1.06 2.82
N CYS A 214 -2.52 -2.04 1.95
CA CYS A 214 -1.85 -2.07 0.65
C CYS A 214 -2.76 -1.61 -0.49
N CYS A 215 -2.15 -1.06 -1.54
CA CYS A 215 -2.84 -0.68 -2.77
C CYS A 215 -2.26 -1.43 -3.96
N VAL A 216 -3.10 -1.77 -4.94
CA VAL A 216 -2.65 -2.26 -6.24
C VAL A 216 -3.37 -1.52 -7.35
N THR A 217 -2.59 -0.88 -8.21
CA THR A 217 -3.04 -0.32 -9.50
C THR A 217 -2.52 -1.11 -10.69
N ALA A 218 -1.69 -2.13 -10.45
CA ALA A 218 -1.15 -2.99 -11.49
C ALA A 218 -2.24 -3.82 -12.18
N ASN A 219 -2.08 -4.05 -13.48
CA ASN A 219 -2.88 -5.04 -14.19
C ASN A 219 -2.41 -6.44 -13.81
N VAL A 220 -3.32 -7.30 -13.36
CA VAL A 220 -3.00 -8.66 -12.90
C VAL A 220 -3.63 -9.68 -13.84
N GLN A 221 -2.80 -10.55 -14.44
CA GLN A 221 -3.23 -11.39 -15.55
C GLN A 221 -2.65 -12.80 -15.47
N ASN A 222 -3.53 -13.80 -15.64
CA ASN A 222 -3.15 -15.15 -16.01
C ASN A 222 -4.40 -15.87 -16.55
N ASP A 223 -4.23 -16.67 -17.60
CA ASP A 223 -5.37 -17.33 -18.25
C ASP A 223 -5.92 -18.53 -17.44
N ASP A 224 -5.11 -19.19 -16.63
CA ASP A 224 -5.32 -20.57 -16.14
C ASP A 224 -4.94 -20.75 -14.65
N ALA A 225 -5.16 -19.71 -13.83
CA ALA A 225 -4.73 -19.65 -12.44
C ALA A 225 -5.80 -19.05 -11.50
N ASP A 226 -5.54 -19.16 -10.21
CA ASP A 226 -6.16 -18.32 -9.19
C ASP A 226 -5.57 -16.91 -9.31
N VAL A 227 -6.35 -15.98 -9.83
CA VAL A 227 -5.95 -14.58 -10.06
C VAL A 227 -6.75 -13.66 -9.15
N GLY A 228 -6.07 -12.97 -8.25
CA GLY A 228 -6.65 -11.90 -7.45
C GLY A 228 -5.97 -10.56 -7.73
N GLY A 229 -6.73 -9.47 -7.67
CA GLY A 229 -6.16 -8.14 -7.83
C GLY A 229 -5.13 -7.80 -6.74
N LEU A 230 -5.31 -8.33 -5.53
CA LEU A 230 -4.37 -8.16 -4.42
C LEU A 230 -3.52 -9.41 -4.20
N VAL A 231 -4.15 -10.58 -4.06
CA VAL A 231 -3.47 -11.83 -3.71
C VAL A 231 -4.03 -12.99 -4.54
N GLY A 232 -3.18 -13.90 -5.01
CA GLY A 232 -3.66 -15.05 -5.80
C GLY A 232 -4.50 -16.02 -4.96
N CYS A 233 -3.96 -16.47 -3.82
CA CYS A 233 -4.69 -17.22 -2.80
C CYS A 233 -4.44 -16.63 -1.41
N ASN A 234 -5.49 -16.56 -0.60
CA ASN A 234 -5.43 -16.01 0.75
C ASN A 234 -5.85 -17.02 1.83
N ASP A 235 -4.88 -17.67 2.45
CA ASP A 235 -5.07 -18.53 3.63
C ASP A 235 -4.84 -17.78 4.96
N GLY A 236 -4.24 -16.59 4.89
CA GLY A 236 -3.98 -15.68 6.01
C GLY A 236 -4.96 -14.50 6.13
N THR A 237 -4.46 -13.36 6.60
CA THR A 237 -5.23 -12.12 6.77
C THR A 237 -5.01 -11.17 5.60
N LEU A 238 -6.10 -10.70 5.01
CA LEU A 238 -6.12 -9.62 4.02
C LEU A 238 -7.08 -8.52 4.49
N GLN A 239 -6.53 -7.35 4.84
CA GLN A 239 -7.36 -6.27 5.41
C GLN A 239 -6.95 -4.87 4.97
N HIS A 240 -7.91 -3.94 4.91
CA HIS A 240 -7.63 -2.52 4.59
C HIS A 240 -6.87 -2.33 3.28
N CYS A 241 -7.19 -3.12 2.27
CA CYS A 241 -6.49 -3.08 0.99
C CYS A 241 -7.40 -2.59 -0.14
N THR A 242 -6.82 -2.07 -1.21
CA THR A 242 -7.58 -1.58 -2.37
C THR A 242 -6.97 -2.01 -3.69
N PHE A 243 -7.84 -2.40 -4.61
CA PHE A 243 -7.47 -2.77 -5.97
C PHE A 243 -8.17 -1.86 -6.99
N TYR A 244 -7.36 -1.24 -7.86
CA TYR A 244 -7.81 -0.33 -8.92
C TYR A 244 -7.32 -0.76 -10.32
N GLY A 245 -6.47 -1.78 -10.41
CA GLY A 245 -5.99 -2.28 -11.70
C GLY A 245 -7.06 -3.08 -12.45
N GLU A 246 -6.72 -3.52 -13.66
CA GLU A 246 -7.53 -4.50 -14.36
C GLU A 246 -7.09 -5.92 -13.99
N ARG A 247 -8.08 -6.79 -13.78
CA ARG A 247 -7.82 -8.23 -13.57
C ARG A 247 -8.37 -9.03 -14.73
N SER A 248 -7.52 -9.83 -15.36
CA SER A 248 -7.91 -10.78 -16.40
C SER A 248 -7.65 -12.22 -15.96
N SER A 249 -8.69 -13.05 -16.01
CA SER A 249 -8.63 -14.50 -15.78
C SER A 249 -9.69 -15.24 -16.60
N THR A 250 -9.43 -16.49 -17.00
CA THR A 250 -10.45 -17.33 -17.65
C THR A 250 -11.14 -18.32 -16.70
N HIS A 251 -10.67 -18.39 -15.45
CA HIS A 251 -11.20 -19.24 -14.39
C HIS A 251 -12.08 -18.46 -13.41
N ASP A 252 -13.01 -19.16 -12.75
CA ASP A 252 -13.82 -18.61 -11.66
C ASP A 252 -12.92 -18.23 -10.47
N GLN A 253 -13.18 -17.07 -9.87
CA GLN A 253 -12.37 -16.50 -8.80
C GLN A 253 -13.23 -16.21 -7.58
N ALA A 254 -12.64 -16.27 -6.39
CA ALA A 254 -13.34 -16.03 -5.13
C ALA A 254 -13.85 -14.58 -5.01
N SER A 255 -13.03 -13.59 -5.38
CA SER A 255 -13.43 -12.17 -5.47
C SER A 255 -12.52 -11.42 -6.44
N ILE A 256 -12.71 -10.10 -6.59
CA ILE A 256 -11.76 -9.25 -7.32
C ILE A 256 -10.42 -9.11 -6.59
N TYR A 257 -10.40 -9.32 -5.27
CA TYR A 257 -9.22 -9.16 -4.41
C TYR A 257 -8.37 -10.42 -4.33
N SER A 258 -9.04 -11.56 -4.17
CA SER A 258 -8.42 -12.88 -4.00
C SER A 258 -8.90 -13.83 -5.08
N GLY A 259 -7.97 -14.52 -5.74
CA GLY A 259 -8.30 -15.57 -6.70
C GLY A 259 -8.94 -16.78 -6.01
N ASN A 260 -8.41 -17.16 -4.86
CA ASN A 260 -8.88 -18.28 -4.05
C ASN A 260 -8.97 -17.91 -2.56
N SER A 261 -9.99 -18.45 -1.86
CA SER A 261 -10.33 -18.21 -0.44
C SER A 261 -10.97 -16.86 -0.09
N ALA A 262 -11.87 -16.88 0.91
CA ALA A 262 -12.85 -15.83 1.25
C ALA A 262 -12.56 -14.96 2.49
N ASN A 263 -11.38 -15.10 3.11
CA ASN A 263 -11.04 -14.40 4.35
C ASN A 263 -10.47 -12.99 4.10
N TRP A 264 -11.33 -12.03 3.74
CA TRP A 264 -10.96 -10.62 3.59
C TRP A 264 -11.82 -9.72 4.46
N GLU A 265 -11.23 -8.66 5.01
CA GLU A 265 -11.93 -7.66 5.80
C GLU A 265 -11.63 -6.26 5.24
N ASN A 266 -12.64 -5.39 5.14
CA ASN A 266 -12.45 -3.98 4.75
C ASN A 266 -11.61 -3.78 3.45
N CYS A 267 -11.87 -4.60 2.42
CA CYS A 267 -11.24 -4.50 1.10
C CYS A 267 -12.18 -3.84 0.08
N TYR A 268 -11.63 -2.95 -0.77
CA TYR A 268 -12.40 -2.10 -1.70
C TYR A 268 -11.90 -2.21 -3.15
N GLY A 269 -12.82 -2.14 -4.12
CA GLY A 269 -12.57 -2.67 -5.48
C GLY A 269 -13.31 -1.98 -6.61
N VAL A 270 -13.63 -0.68 -6.48
CA VAL A 270 -14.20 0.08 -7.61
C VAL A 270 -13.56 1.46 -7.69
N PHE A 271 -12.96 1.75 -8.85
CA PHE A 271 -12.49 3.07 -9.28
C PHE A 271 -13.67 3.84 -9.90
N ASN A 272 -14.01 5.03 -9.39
CA ASN A 272 -14.87 5.97 -10.08
C ASN A 272 -14.04 7.18 -10.52
N GLN A 273 -13.82 7.30 -11.83
CA GLN A 273 -12.89 8.29 -12.40
C GLN A 273 -13.31 9.76 -12.14
N GLY A 274 -14.55 10.00 -11.72
CA GLY A 274 -15.03 11.33 -11.31
C GLY A 274 -14.51 11.82 -9.95
N GLU A 275 -13.86 10.95 -9.16
CA GLU A 275 -13.28 11.27 -7.85
C GLU A 275 -11.74 11.38 -7.90
N TYR A 276 -11.16 11.41 -9.09
CA TYR A 276 -9.72 11.60 -9.33
C TYR A 276 -9.45 13.08 -9.64
N ASP A 277 -8.79 13.81 -8.73
CA ASP A 277 -8.25 15.13 -9.03
C ASP A 277 -6.77 15.01 -9.40
N ALA A 278 -6.55 14.72 -10.69
CA ALA A 278 -5.24 14.60 -11.33
C ALA A 278 -4.30 15.78 -11.03
N ALA A 279 -4.84 16.95 -10.68
CA ALA A 279 -4.05 18.15 -10.43
C ALA A 279 -3.29 18.13 -9.09
N SER A 280 -3.61 17.20 -8.18
CA SER A 280 -3.05 17.21 -6.81
C SER A 280 -2.08 16.07 -6.49
N GLY A 281 -2.01 15.01 -7.31
CA GLY A 281 -1.06 13.89 -7.13
C GLY A 281 -1.24 13.07 -5.85
N LYS A 282 -2.39 13.16 -5.15
CA LYS A 282 -2.59 12.63 -3.78
C LYS A 282 -3.67 11.55 -3.63
N ASP A 283 -4.23 11.04 -4.73
CA ASP A 283 -5.62 10.55 -4.70
C ASP A 283 -5.86 9.03 -4.79
N LEU A 284 -4.83 8.19 -4.96
CA LEU A 284 -5.04 6.74 -4.99
C LEU A 284 -5.27 6.11 -3.59
N TYR A 285 -5.10 6.87 -2.50
CA TYR A 285 -5.28 6.39 -1.12
C TYR A 285 -6.71 6.53 -0.58
N ARG A 286 -7.64 7.13 -1.35
CA ARG A 286 -8.94 7.61 -0.85
C ARG A 286 -9.88 6.53 -0.30
N TYR A 287 -9.70 5.25 -0.66
CA TYR A 287 -10.57 4.16 -0.18
C TYR A 287 -9.87 3.06 0.64
N ALA A 288 -8.56 2.86 0.53
CA ALA A 288 -7.84 1.84 1.31
C ALA A 288 -7.84 2.13 2.82
N ILE A 289 -7.91 3.41 3.17
CA ILE A 289 -7.87 3.90 4.55
C ILE A 289 -9.25 4.46 4.95
N LYS A 290 -10.31 3.69 4.76
CA LYS A 290 -11.55 3.94 5.51
C LYS A 290 -11.35 3.35 6.90
N TYR A 291 -10.75 4.10 7.82
CA TYR A 291 -10.75 3.72 9.23
C TYR A 291 -12.20 3.52 9.68
N PRO A 292 -12.51 2.48 10.49
CA PRO A 292 -13.69 2.52 11.33
C PRO A 292 -13.48 3.63 12.37
N TYR A 293 -13.87 4.87 12.04
CA TYR A 293 -13.84 5.98 12.99
C TYR A 293 -14.90 5.73 14.06
N THR A 294 -14.50 5.66 15.32
CA THR A 294 -15.42 5.48 16.45
C THR A 294 -15.85 6.85 16.96
N CYS A 295 -17.06 7.28 16.59
CA CYS A 295 -17.67 8.46 17.17
C CYS A 295 -18.29 8.10 18.52
N THR A 296 -17.79 8.68 19.62
CA THR A 296 -18.46 8.53 20.92
C THR A 296 -19.47 9.65 21.10
N VAL A 297 -20.75 9.28 21.17
CA VAL A 297 -21.84 10.21 21.45
C VAL A 297 -21.98 10.37 22.96
N LYS A 298 -21.86 11.62 23.45
CA LYS A 298 -22.22 11.97 24.82
C LYS A 298 -23.43 12.90 24.80
N THR A 299 -24.40 12.62 25.66
CA THR A 299 -25.63 13.40 25.76
C THR A 299 -25.89 13.86 27.19
N GLU A 300 -26.47 15.04 27.30
CA GLU A 300 -27.28 15.44 28.46
C GLU A 300 -28.74 15.55 27.99
N GLY A 301 -29.31 14.42 27.55
CA GLY A 301 -30.69 14.33 27.05
C GLY A 301 -30.87 13.33 25.90
N THR A 302 -31.78 13.59 24.94
CA THR A 302 -32.57 12.48 24.34
C THR A 302 -32.84 12.55 22.84
N GLY A 303 -32.86 11.39 22.18
CA GLY A 303 -33.23 11.15 20.78
C GLY A 303 -32.42 9.98 20.19
N THR A 304 -32.85 9.41 19.07
CA THR A 304 -32.10 8.36 18.35
C THR A 304 -31.20 9.01 17.30
N ILE A 305 -29.93 8.60 17.24
CA ILE A 305 -28.98 9.01 16.19
C ILE A 305 -28.52 7.77 15.43
N ARG A 306 -28.74 7.80 14.12
CA ARG A 306 -28.18 6.80 13.19
C ARG A 306 -26.90 7.37 12.58
N THR A 307 -25.79 6.67 12.73
CA THR A 307 -24.52 6.99 12.07
C THR A 307 -24.19 5.94 11.02
N LYS A 308 -23.47 6.31 9.95
CA LYS A 308 -22.97 5.35 8.94
C LYS A 308 -21.66 4.68 9.34
N SER A 309 -20.99 5.16 10.40
CA SER A 309 -19.82 4.53 11.00
C SER A 309 -20.28 3.43 11.96
N ALA A 310 -20.54 2.25 11.38
CA ALA A 310 -20.74 0.95 12.02
C ALA A 310 -21.93 0.73 12.98
N ASP A 311 -22.46 1.71 13.74
CA ASP A 311 -23.47 1.42 14.77
C ASP A 311 -24.66 2.42 14.81
N GLU A 312 -25.88 1.87 14.97
CA GLU A 312 -27.09 2.60 15.36
C GLU A 312 -27.13 2.72 16.89
N TYR A 313 -27.18 3.95 17.41
CA TYR A 313 -27.20 4.20 18.85
C TYR A 313 -28.57 4.68 19.30
N ASP A 314 -29.27 3.83 20.05
CA ASP A 314 -30.47 4.21 20.81
C ASP A 314 -30.06 4.81 22.16
N VAL A 315 -30.37 6.09 22.38
CA VAL A 315 -30.06 6.81 23.62
C VAL A 315 -31.34 6.95 24.47
N PRO A 316 -31.42 6.34 25.67
CA PRO A 316 -32.66 6.31 26.44
C PRO A 316 -33.03 7.63 27.14
N GLY A 317 -34.30 8.06 27.02
CA GLY A 317 -34.95 9.18 27.76
C GLY A 317 -35.74 10.13 26.82
N VAL A 318 -36.58 11.07 27.30
CA VAL A 318 -36.99 12.29 26.52
C VAL A 318 -36.74 13.62 27.30
N GLN A 319 -35.95 14.55 26.73
CA GLN A 319 -35.62 15.93 27.14
C GLN A 319 -35.37 16.79 25.87
N PRO A 320 -36.33 17.62 25.45
CA PRO A 320 -36.14 18.63 24.41
C PRO A 320 -35.02 19.61 24.76
N SER A 321 -34.24 20.06 23.77
CA SER A 321 -33.14 21.04 23.93
C SER A 321 -31.82 20.49 24.49
N ALA A 322 -31.66 19.17 24.51
CA ALA A 322 -30.39 18.52 24.83
C ALA A 322 -29.31 18.89 23.81
N THR A 323 -28.10 19.17 24.28
CA THR A 323 -26.94 19.34 23.40
C THR A 323 -26.34 17.96 23.12
N PHE A 324 -26.18 17.63 21.85
CA PHE A 324 -25.49 16.44 21.39
C PHE A 324 -24.08 16.81 20.99
N THR A 325 -23.11 16.11 21.56
CA THR A 325 -21.70 16.29 21.20
C THR A 325 -21.18 15.03 20.54
N LEU A 326 -20.67 15.19 19.32
CA LEU A 326 -19.91 14.20 18.58
C LEU A 326 -18.44 14.40 18.95
N ASN A 327 -17.82 13.42 19.60
CA ASN A 327 -16.39 13.47 19.91
C ASN A 327 -15.62 12.59 18.94
N VAL A 328 -14.62 13.17 18.30
CA VAL A 328 -13.73 12.50 17.35
C VAL A 328 -12.56 11.94 18.13
N THR A 329 -12.45 10.61 18.14
CA THR A 329 -11.35 9.90 18.80
C THR A 329 -10.14 9.71 17.89
N SER A 330 -10.35 9.80 16.57
CA SER A 330 -9.31 9.79 15.52
C SER A 330 -9.81 10.46 14.23
N GLY A 331 -8.92 11.16 13.52
CA GLY A 331 -9.22 11.84 12.25
C GLY A 331 -9.79 13.26 12.39
N SER A 332 -10.12 13.87 11.26
CA SER A 332 -10.75 15.20 11.10
C SER A 332 -12.11 15.07 10.40
N MET A 333 -13.15 15.74 10.88
CA MET A 333 -14.49 15.71 10.24
C MET A 333 -14.48 16.49 8.92
N HIS A 334 -14.84 15.84 7.81
CA HIS A 334 -14.82 16.46 6.48
C HIS A 334 -16.18 17.00 6.06
N SER A 335 -17.20 16.15 6.18
CA SER A 335 -18.55 16.48 5.77
C SER A 335 -19.53 15.99 6.83
N TYR A 336 -20.64 16.68 6.93
CA TYR A 336 -21.74 16.27 7.76
C TYR A 336 -23.05 16.62 7.08
N THR A 337 -24.03 15.75 7.24
CA THR A 337 -25.42 15.97 6.90
C THR A 337 -26.23 15.49 8.09
N ILE A 338 -26.91 16.42 8.76
CA ILE A 338 -27.75 16.12 9.91
C ILE A 338 -29.16 16.54 9.51
N THR A 339 -30.07 15.59 9.41
CA THR A 339 -31.46 15.85 9.03
C THR A 339 -32.42 15.33 10.07
N ASP A 340 -33.49 16.08 10.35
CA ASP A 340 -34.59 15.59 11.17
C ASP A 340 -35.39 14.48 10.44
N ALA A 341 -36.35 13.88 11.13
CA ALA A 341 -37.23 12.85 10.59
C ALA A 341 -38.07 13.27 9.36
N ASP A 342 -38.24 14.59 9.13
CA ASP A 342 -38.95 15.14 7.98
C ASP A 342 -37.98 15.49 6.81
N GLY A 343 -36.68 15.28 7.00
CA GLY A 343 -35.63 15.57 6.02
C GLY A 343 -35.14 17.02 6.04
N ASN A 344 -35.44 17.80 7.07
CA ASN A 344 -34.94 19.17 7.19
C ASN A 344 -33.55 19.19 7.82
N ASP A 345 -32.67 20.06 7.30
CA ASP A 345 -31.33 20.24 7.84
C ASP A 345 -31.34 20.75 9.29
N VAL A 346 -30.52 20.13 10.13
CA VAL A 346 -30.23 20.55 11.50
C VAL A 346 -28.79 21.07 11.52
N ALA A 347 -28.63 22.38 11.72
CA ALA A 347 -27.31 23.00 11.73
C ALA A 347 -26.52 22.66 13.01
N LEU A 348 -25.21 22.47 12.85
CA LEU A 348 -24.27 22.50 13.98
C LEU A 348 -24.32 23.87 14.65
N GLN A 349 -24.23 23.88 15.99
CA GLN A 349 -24.16 25.10 16.77
C GLN A 349 -22.72 25.51 17.11
N GLY A 350 -21.77 24.57 17.05
CA GLY A 350 -20.35 24.87 17.22
C GLY A 350 -19.46 23.63 17.13
N HIS A 351 -18.16 23.90 17.21
CA HIS A 351 -17.09 22.90 17.24
C HIS A 351 -15.95 23.38 18.14
N ALA A 352 -15.13 22.46 18.64
CA ALA A 352 -13.90 22.80 19.36
C ALA A 352 -12.86 23.42 18.41
N ASP A 353 -11.97 24.26 18.93
CA ASP A 353 -10.94 24.96 18.13
C ASP A 353 -10.00 24.00 17.38
N ASP A 354 -9.77 22.82 17.97
CA ASP A 354 -8.97 21.73 17.41
C ASP A 354 -9.80 20.74 16.58
N TRP A 355 -11.08 21.03 16.33
CA TRP A 355 -12.00 20.19 15.57
C TRP A 355 -12.20 18.78 16.15
N SER A 356 -11.86 18.56 17.43
CA SER A 356 -12.00 17.28 18.13
C SER A 356 -13.45 16.97 18.55
N SER A 357 -14.32 17.99 18.56
CA SER A 357 -15.72 17.81 18.92
C SER A 357 -16.65 18.81 18.22
N PHE A 358 -17.88 18.36 17.97
CA PHE A 358 -18.93 19.11 17.27
C PHE A 358 -20.22 18.96 18.05
N TRP A 359 -21.05 20.01 18.09
CA TRP A 359 -22.33 19.90 18.78
C TRP A 359 -23.50 20.59 18.08
N PHE A 360 -24.68 20.03 18.31
CA PHE A 360 -25.96 20.59 17.90
C PHE A 360 -27.01 20.36 18.99
N VAL A 361 -28.11 21.12 18.95
CA VAL A 361 -29.22 20.92 19.87
C VAL A 361 -30.27 20.04 19.21
N MET A 362 -30.70 18.99 19.91
CA MET A 362 -31.72 18.09 19.39
C MET A 362 -33.04 18.84 19.12
N PRO A 363 -33.59 18.71 17.90
CA PRO A 363 -34.97 19.07 17.65
C PRO A 363 -35.90 18.13 18.44
N LYS A 364 -37.20 18.46 18.52
CA LYS A 364 -38.21 17.61 19.19
C LYS A 364 -38.58 16.35 18.38
N ARG A 365 -37.63 15.77 17.66
CA ARG A 365 -37.81 14.68 16.68
C ARG A 365 -36.50 13.90 16.52
N ASP A 366 -36.61 12.69 15.95
CA ASP A 366 -35.44 11.89 15.58
C ASP A 366 -34.59 12.59 14.52
N VAL A 367 -33.29 12.28 14.54
CA VAL A 367 -32.31 12.88 13.64
C VAL A 367 -31.45 11.77 13.03
N THR A 368 -31.20 11.87 11.73
CA THR A 368 -30.20 11.06 11.04
C THR A 368 -28.96 11.92 10.82
N ALA A 369 -27.82 11.48 11.36
CA ALA A 369 -26.55 12.16 11.19
C ALA A 369 -25.64 11.30 10.31
N THR A 370 -25.47 11.71 9.05
CA THR A 370 -24.42 11.17 8.20
C THR A 370 -23.18 12.04 8.39
N VAL A 371 -22.12 11.47 8.94
CA VAL A 371 -20.88 12.19 9.20
C VAL A 371 -19.75 11.43 8.52
N ASP A 372 -18.96 12.14 7.71
CA ASP A 372 -17.78 11.60 7.06
C ASP A 372 -16.53 12.18 7.74
N PHE A 373 -15.72 11.31 8.29
CA PHE A 373 -14.42 11.65 8.85
C PHE A 373 -13.30 11.30 7.85
N TRP A 374 -12.28 12.15 7.81
CA TRP A 374 -11.02 11.94 7.13
C TRP A 374 -9.96 11.56 8.16
N GLY A 375 -8.91 10.86 7.76
CA GLY A 375 -7.72 10.74 8.59
C GLY A 375 -7.00 12.09 8.61
N ASP A 376 -6.44 12.47 9.75
CA ASP A 376 -5.33 13.42 9.73
C ASP A 376 -4.16 12.70 9.07
N TRP A 377 -3.78 13.19 7.89
CA TRP A 377 -2.68 12.61 7.12
C TRP A 377 -1.35 12.90 7.84
N PRO A 378 -0.49 11.89 8.07
CA PRO A 378 0.89 12.16 8.40
C PRO A 378 1.53 12.98 7.27
N LYS A 379 2.51 13.82 7.60
CA LYS A 379 3.36 14.42 6.58
C LYS A 379 4.03 13.30 5.78
N GLN A 380 4.28 13.55 4.50
CA GLN A 380 5.13 12.69 3.67
C GLN A 380 6.43 12.44 4.45
N GLY A 381 6.68 11.20 4.88
CA GLY A 381 7.79 10.90 5.80
C GLY A 381 7.42 10.25 7.14
N GLU A 382 6.15 10.20 7.53
CA GLU A 382 5.79 9.94 8.95
C GLU A 382 4.71 8.86 9.18
N GLY A 383 4.52 7.93 8.24
CA GLY A 383 3.55 6.86 8.45
C GLY A 383 4.00 5.81 9.48
N THR A 384 3.07 5.33 10.30
CA THR A 384 3.25 4.25 11.29
C THR A 384 2.22 3.14 11.03
N GLU A 385 2.34 1.98 11.70
CA GLU A 385 1.31 0.91 11.65
C GLU A 385 -0.10 1.41 12.04
N ALA A 386 -0.21 2.53 12.77
CA ALA A 386 -1.46 3.18 13.13
C ALA A 386 -1.90 4.30 12.15
N SER A 387 -1.03 4.74 11.25
CA SER A 387 -1.24 5.86 10.31
C SER A 387 -0.43 5.65 9.03
N PRO A 388 -0.94 4.92 8.02
CA PRO A 388 -0.16 4.56 6.84
C PRO A 388 0.27 5.79 6.01
N TYR A 389 1.44 5.70 5.38
CA TYR A 389 2.06 6.76 4.55
C TYR A 389 1.19 7.15 3.34
N LEU A 390 1.35 8.41 2.91
CA LEU A 390 1.03 8.85 1.55
C LEU A 390 2.24 8.62 0.64
N ILE A 391 2.17 7.66 -0.29
CA ILE A 391 3.03 7.66 -1.48
C ILE A 391 2.23 8.33 -2.60
N SER A 392 2.62 9.55 -2.98
CA SER A 392 2.02 10.25 -4.11
C SER A 392 2.48 9.58 -5.40
N SER A 393 1.55 9.01 -6.16
CA SER A 393 1.77 8.68 -7.57
C SER A 393 1.88 10.00 -8.35
N ALA A 394 3.09 10.40 -8.70
CA ALA A 394 3.27 11.44 -9.70
C ALA A 394 3.17 10.81 -11.09
N ASP A 395 2.02 10.24 -11.43
CA ASP A 395 1.64 9.80 -12.78
C ASP A 395 0.13 10.03 -13.02
#